data_AF-A0A3D2ETJ1-F1
#
_entry.id   AF-A0A3D2ETJ1-F1
#
_cell.length_a   1.000
_cell.length_b   1.000
_cell.length_c   1.000
_cell.angle_alpha   90.00
_cell.angle_beta   90.00
_cell.angle_gamma   90.00
#
_symmetry.space_group_name_H-M   'P 1'
#
loop_
_entity.id
_entity.type
_entity.pdbx_description
1 polymer ?
#
loop_
_entity_poly.entity_id
_entity_poly.type
_entity_poly.pdbx_seq_one_letter_code
_entity_poly.pdbx_strand_id
1 'polypeptide(L)'
;MPNLDDFNQRIQTYQQSTESLAVGQLFGRCNSNIFRHVPDLQPQSPPSTADLALRIKEVCLAAMPWRQIYDMLEKTIQNQHQGYGVSKPVVFHYVSNMIIALAVYQRHGKTLSSDILIRLVNKLDLRHPVLRAGLELLAEESLRRCYRAY
;
A
#
# COMPACT_ATOMS: atom_id res chain seq x y z
N MET A 1 -5.13 11.06 -16.04
CA MET A 1 -5.68 10.07 -15.09
C MET A 1 -5.11 8.71 -15.45
N PRO A 2 -4.18 8.13 -14.66
CA PRO A 2 -3.74 6.78 -14.95
C PRO A 2 -3.73 5.95 -13.67
N ASN A 3 -4.85 5.39 -13.23
CA ASN A 3 -4.79 4.51 -12.06
C ASN A 3 -4.91 3.03 -12.46
N LEU A 4 -5.53 2.69 -13.60
CA LEU A 4 -5.53 1.31 -14.10
C LEU A 4 -4.34 1.02 -15.01
N ASP A 5 -3.96 1.96 -15.88
CA ASP A 5 -2.79 1.79 -16.75
C ASP A 5 -1.49 1.76 -15.94
N ASP A 6 -1.32 2.69 -14.97
CA ASP A 6 -0.17 2.66 -14.05
C ASP A 6 -0.17 1.37 -13.21
N PHE A 7 -1.34 0.96 -12.71
CA PHE A 7 -1.47 -0.30 -11.97
C PHE A 7 -1.01 -1.52 -12.80
N ASN A 8 -1.49 -1.63 -14.04
CA ASN A 8 -1.13 -2.71 -14.94
C ASN A 8 0.36 -2.66 -15.30
N GLN A 9 0.91 -1.47 -15.54
CA GLN A 9 2.33 -1.28 -15.83
C GLN A 9 3.23 -1.68 -14.65
N ARG A 10 2.85 -1.32 -13.41
CA ARG A 10 3.57 -1.75 -12.20
C ARG A 10 3.51 -3.26 -12.02
N ILE A 11 2.35 -3.90 -12.25
CA ILE A 11 2.24 -5.36 -12.22
C ILE A 11 3.22 -6.00 -13.20
N GLN A 12 3.22 -5.56 -14.46
CA GLN A 12 4.11 -6.11 -15.48
C GLN A 12 5.58 -5.94 -15.08
N THR A 13 5.94 -4.76 -14.58
CA THR A 13 7.30 -4.46 -14.10
C THR A 13 7.72 -5.40 -12.96
N TYR A 14 6.84 -5.64 -11.99
CA TYR A 14 7.11 -6.52 -10.86
C TYR A 14 7.12 -8.00 -11.24
N GLN A 15 6.34 -8.41 -12.24
CA GLN A 15 6.37 -9.78 -12.77
C GLN A 15 7.65 -10.08 -13.55
N GLN A 16 8.19 -9.09 -14.28
CA GLN A 16 9.42 -9.23 -15.06
C GLN A 16 10.68 -9.13 -14.20
N SER A 17 10.56 -8.62 -12.97
CA SER A 17 11.66 -8.52 -12.02
C SER A 17 12.02 -9.91 -11.48
N THR A 18 13.21 -10.40 -11.82
CA THR A 18 13.81 -11.61 -11.23
C THR A 18 14.49 -11.36 -9.89
N GLU A 19 14.49 -10.11 -9.39
CA GLU A 19 15.13 -9.74 -8.13
C GLU A 19 14.41 -10.36 -6.92
N SER A 20 15.10 -11.25 -6.22
CA SER A 20 14.71 -11.69 -4.88
C SER A 20 15.21 -10.69 -3.85
N LEU A 21 14.34 -9.73 -3.49
CA LEU A 21 14.66 -8.72 -2.49
C LEU A 21 14.47 -9.27 -1.07
N ALA A 22 15.41 -8.93 -0.17
CA ALA A 22 15.19 -9.14 1.26
C ALA A 22 13.99 -8.30 1.74
N VAL A 23 13.30 -8.75 2.79
CA VAL A 23 12.07 -8.09 3.30
C VAL A 23 12.27 -6.60 3.56
N GLY A 24 13.37 -6.21 4.21
CA GLY A 24 13.66 -4.80 4.49
C GLY A 24 13.88 -3.96 3.22
N GLN A 25 14.52 -4.55 2.20
CA GLN A 25 14.73 -3.88 0.91
C GLN A 25 13.41 -3.72 0.14
N LEU A 26 12.56 -4.76 0.14
CA LEU A 26 11.24 -4.70 -0.47
C LEU A 26 10.39 -3.61 0.18
N PHE A 27 10.34 -3.57 1.51
CA PHE A 27 9.63 -2.55 2.26
C PHE A 27 10.17 -1.14 1.97
N GLY A 28 11.49 -0.96 2.00
CA GLY A 28 12.14 0.32 1.69
C GLY A 28 11.90 0.79 0.25
N ARG A 29 11.84 -0.14 -0.72
CA ARG A 29 11.52 0.15 -2.12
C ARG A 29 10.06 0.56 -2.30
N CYS A 30 9.11 -0.15 -1.69
CA CYS A 30 7.71 0.27 -1.66
C CYS A 30 7.57 1.67 -1.07
N ASN A 31 8.25 1.94 0.06
CA ASN A 31 8.24 3.26 0.67
C ASN A 31 8.80 4.33 -0.28
N SER A 32 9.97 4.08 -0.87
CA SER A 32 10.60 5.02 -1.82
C SER A 32 9.71 5.31 -3.04
N ASN A 33 9.05 4.28 -3.57
CA ASN A 33 8.12 4.42 -4.69
C ASN A 33 6.93 5.33 -4.32
N ILE A 34 6.25 5.04 -3.22
CA ILE A 34 5.07 5.79 -2.77
C ILE A 34 5.42 7.27 -2.55
N PHE A 35 6.53 7.53 -1.88
CA PHE A 35 6.91 8.89 -1.49
C PHE A 35 7.53 9.70 -2.64
N ARG A 36 8.07 9.05 -3.68
CA ARG A 36 8.44 9.73 -4.93
C ARG A 36 7.24 10.40 -5.60
N HIS A 37 6.05 9.83 -5.46
CA HIS A 37 4.81 10.33 -6.08
C HIS A 37 3.96 11.21 -5.15
N VAL A 38 4.40 11.38 -3.90
CA VAL A 38 3.79 12.28 -2.91
C VAL A 38 4.90 13.12 -2.24
N PRO A 39 5.63 13.96 -3.01
CA PRO A 39 6.76 14.73 -2.49
C PRO A 39 6.35 15.77 -1.44
N ASP A 40 5.07 16.13 -1.40
CA ASP A 40 4.48 17.15 -0.52
C ASP A 40 4.25 16.64 0.92
N LEU A 41 4.69 15.43 1.29
CA LEU A 41 4.72 14.93 2.67
C LEU A 41 5.69 15.78 3.50
N GLN A 42 5.25 16.98 3.90
CA GLN A 42 5.97 17.87 4.79
C GLN A 42 6.10 17.19 6.17
N PRO A 43 7.33 16.89 6.64
CA PRO A 43 7.54 16.24 7.93
C PRO A 43 7.02 17.05 9.13
N GLN A 44 6.72 18.33 8.91
CA GLN A 44 6.38 19.29 9.95
C GLN A 44 4.91 19.24 10.40
N SER A 45 4.03 18.55 9.66
CA SER A 45 2.64 18.30 10.10
C SER A 45 2.10 17.00 9.48
N PRO A 46 2.58 15.83 9.94
CA PRO A 46 2.08 14.56 9.43
C PRO A 46 0.60 14.36 9.83
N PRO A 47 -0.23 13.73 8.98
CA PRO A 47 -1.61 13.41 9.32
C PRO A 47 -1.61 12.48 10.52
N SER A 48 -2.64 12.61 11.37
CA SER A 48 -2.84 11.64 12.44
C SER A 48 -3.12 10.26 11.84
N THR A 49 -2.86 9.20 12.60
CA THR A 49 -3.21 7.84 12.17
C THR A 49 -4.71 7.68 11.91
N ALA A 50 -5.54 8.45 12.62
CA ALA A 50 -6.99 8.49 12.42
C ALA A 50 -7.36 9.14 11.07
N ASP A 51 -6.75 10.28 10.74
CA ASP A 51 -6.96 10.96 9.45
C ASP A 51 -6.51 10.07 8.30
N LEU A 52 -5.35 9.43 8.45
CA LEU A 52 -4.83 8.51 7.44
C LEU A 52 -5.76 7.30 7.25
N ALA A 53 -6.24 6.69 8.33
CA ALA A 53 -7.21 5.59 8.25
C ALA A 53 -8.52 6.01 7.57
N LEU A 54 -9.01 7.23 7.85
CA LEU A 54 -10.17 7.80 7.19
C LEU A 54 -9.93 7.97 5.69
N ARG A 55 -8.80 8.56 5.28
CA ARG A 55 -8.47 8.74 3.85
C ARG A 55 -8.31 7.41 3.13
N ILE A 56 -7.68 6.42 3.75
CA ILE A 56 -7.57 5.07 3.16
C ILE A 56 -8.96 4.48 2.92
N LYS A 57 -9.87 4.61 3.89
CA LYS A 57 -11.27 4.17 3.74
C LYS A 57 -11.95 4.88 2.57
N GLU A 58 -11.83 6.20 2.49
CA GLU A 58 -12.42 6.99 1.40
C GLU A 58 -11.87 6.58 0.03
N VAL A 59 -10.58 6.31 -0.09
CA VAL A 59 -9.96 5.88 -1.35
C VAL A 59 -10.42 4.48 -1.74
N CYS A 60 -10.40 3.51 -0.82
CA CYS A 60 -10.83 2.15 -1.10
C CYS A 60 -12.33 2.05 -1.48
N LEU A 61 -13.15 2.99 -1.00
CA LEU A 61 -14.58 3.06 -1.29
C LEU A 61 -14.94 4.06 -2.41
N ALA A 62 -13.95 4.83 -2.90
CA ALA A 62 -14.19 5.85 -3.92
C ALA A 62 -14.71 5.23 -5.23
N ALA A 63 -15.32 6.06 -6.06
CA ALA A 63 -15.65 5.66 -7.42
C ALA A 63 -14.40 5.19 -8.18
N MET A 64 -14.67 4.59 -9.32
CA MET A 64 -13.65 4.18 -10.28
C MET A 64 -12.55 5.23 -10.45
N PRO A 65 -11.28 4.82 -10.46
CA PRO A 65 -10.78 3.43 -10.56
C PRO A 65 -10.33 2.79 -9.23
N TRP A 66 -10.35 3.51 -8.11
CA TRP A 66 -9.75 3.04 -6.84
C TRP A 66 -10.45 1.82 -6.24
N ARG A 67 -11.78 1.80 -6.28
CA ARG A 67 -12.56 0.63 -5.85
C ARG A 67 -12.23 -0.62 -6.65
N GLN A 68 -11.95 -0.51 -7.95
CA GLN A 68 -11.54 -1.67 -8.75
C GLN A 68 -10.19 -2.23 -8.34
N ILE A 69 -9.21 -1.35 -8.08
CA ILE A 69 -7.90 -1.77 -7.56
C ILE A 69 -8.12 -2.50 -6.23
N TYR A 70 -8.90 -1.91 -5.32
CA TYR A 70 -9.20 -2.52 -4.02
C TYR A 70 -9.92 -3.89 -4.14
N ASP A 71 -10.90 -4.01 -5.04
CA ASP A 71 -11.60 -5.27 -5.32
C ASP A 71 -10.65 -6.34 -5.88
N MET A 72 -9.61 -5.96 -6.64
CA MET A 72 -8.60 -6.90 -7.11
C MET A 72 -7.65 -7.35 -6.01
N LEU A 73 -7.22 -6.46 -5.09
CA LEU A 73 -6.46 -6.90 -3.91
C LEU A 73 -7.25 -7.95 -3.12
N GLU A 74 -8.54 -7.69 -2.89
CA GLU A 74 -9.42 -8.62 -2.17
C GLU A 74 -9.47 -9.99 -2.85
N LYS A 75 -9.77 -10.02 -4.16
CA LYS A 75 -9.82 -11.27 -4.94
C LYS A 75 -8.47 -12.01 -4.91
N THR A 76 -7.36 -11.29 -5.06
CA THR A 76 -6.03 -11.91 -5.04
C THR A 76 -5.72 -12.52 -3.67
N ILE A 77 -5.99 -11.82 -2.57
CA ILE A 77 -5.78 -12.35 -1.21
C ILE A 77 -6.68 -13.56 -0.97
N GLN A 78 -7.96 -13.48 -1.34
CA GLN A 78 -8.90 -14.61 -1.23
C GLN A 78 -8.40 -15.83 -2.00
N ASN A 79 -7.89 -15.65 -3.22
CA ASN A 79 -7.34 -16.73 -4.02
C ASN A 79 -6.09 -17.36 -3.37
N GLN A 80 -5.20 -16.55 -2.78
CA GLN A 80 -4.04 -17.06 -2.04
C GLN A 80 -4.43 -17.90 -0.83
N HIS A 81 -5.56 -17.58 -0.19
CA HIS A 81 -6.13 -18.33 0.92
C HIS A 81 -7.14 -19.41 0.49
N GLN A 82 -7.15 -19.81 -0.79
CA GLN A 82 -8.06 -20.83 -1.34
C GLN A 82 -9.55 -20.56 -1.05
N GLY A 83 -9.95 -19.29 -1.03
CA GLY A 83 -11.33 -18.87 -0.77
C GLY A 83 -11.75 -18.89 0.70
N TYR A 84 -10.88 -19.27 1.63
CA TYR A 84 -11.20 -19.28 3.06
C TYR A 84 -10.77 -17.98 3.78
N GLY A 85 -11.73 -17.35 4.45
CA GLY A 85 -11.47 -16.63 5.71
C GLY A 85 -10.93 -15.20 5.65
N VAL A 86 -10.74 -14.58 4.47
CA VAL A 86 -10.34 -13.16 4.40
C VAL A 86 -11.45 -12.31 3.80
N SER A 87 -12.21 -11.64 4.68
CA SER A 87 -13.28 -10.72 4.30
C SER A 87 -12.72 -9.34 3.92
N LYS A 88 -13.49 -8.55 3.17
CA LYS A 88 -13.14 -7.17 2.80
C LYS A 88 -12.69 -6.29 3.99
N PRO A 89 -13.29 -6.37 5.20
CA PRO A 89 -12.77 -5.67 6.37
C PRO A 89 -11.35 -6.12 6.79
N VAL A 90 -11.04 -7.41 6.69
CA VAL A 90 -9.69 -7.92 7.02
C VAL A 90 -8.66 -7.40 6.04
N VAL A 91 -8.98 -7.41 4.73
CA VAL A 91 -8.13 -6.81 3.69
C VAL A 91 -7.91 -5.32 3.96
N PHE A 92 -8.97 -4.60 4.33
CA PHE A 92 -8.88 -3.19 4.70
C PHE A 92 -7.91 -2.96 5.85
N HIS A 93 -7.96 -3.80 6.88
CA HIS A 93 -7.02 -3.74 8.00
C HIS A 93 -5.56 -4.00 7.56
N TYR A 94 -5.33 -4.94 6.65
CA TYR A 94 -3.97 -5.24 6.17
C TYR A 94 -3.39 -4.07 5.38
N VAL A 95 -4.17 -3.54 4.43
CA VAL A 95 -3.80 -2.36 3.63
C VAL A 95 -3.57 -1.15 4.54
N SER A 96 -4.49 -0.88 5.48
CA SER A 96 -4.39 0.26 6.38
C SER A 96 -3.16 0.20 7.27
N ASN A 97 -2.92 -0.95 7.90
CA ASN A 97 -1.75 -1.14 8.76
C ASN A 97 -0.44 -0.98 7.99
N MET A 98 -0.40 -1.45 6.74
CA MET A 98 0.78 -1.31 5.90
C MET A 98 1.04 0.15 5.50
N ILE A 99 0.02 0.88 5.07
CA ILE A 99 0.16 2.31 4.69
C ILE A 99 0.59 3.14 5.90
N ILE A 100 -0.02 2.89 7.07
CA ILE A 100 0.39 3.55 8.33
C ILE A 100 1.84 3.22 8.67
N ALA A 101 2.25 1.95 8.56
CA ALA A 101 3.63 1.54 8.83
C ALA A 101 4.65 2.21 7.90
N LEU A 102 4.31 2.34 6.61
CA LEU A 102 5.14 3.06 5.62
C LEU A 102 5.26 4.55 5.96
N ALA A 103 4.13 5.18 6.34
CA ALA A 103 4.13 6.58 6.78
C ALA A 103 4.97 6.82 8.04
N VAL A 104 4.87 5.92 9.03
CA VAL A 104 5.69 5.98 10.25
C VAL A 104 7.17 5.76 9.95
N TYR A 105 7.50 4.83 9.05
CA TYR A 105 8.87 4.54 8.64
C TYR A 105 9.53 5.76 7.98
N GLN A 106 8.82 6.47 7.10
CA GLN A 106 9.33 7.72 6.52
C GLN A 106 9.61 8.79 7.58
N ARG A 107 8.69 8.97 8.54
CA ARG A 107 8.76 10.08 9.53
C ARG A 107 9.97 9.99 10.43
N HIS A 108 10.27 8.80 10.94
CA HIS A 108 11.23 8.66 12.02
C HIS A 108 12.63 8.25 11.55
N GLY A 109 12.79 7.84 10.29
CA GLY A 109 14.01 7.14 9.84
C GLY A 109 14.33 5.90 10.69
N LYS A 110 13.39 5.49 11.56
CA LYS A 110 13.53 4.40 12.50
C LYS A 110 13.02 3.14 11.83
N THR A 111 13.92 2.18 11.75
CA THR A 111 13.63 0.80 11.36
C THR A 111 12.59 0.23 12.33
N LEU A 112 11.38 -0.05 11.81
CA LEU A 112 10.53 -1.08 12.39
C LEU A 112 11.41 -2.33 12.61
N SER A 113 11.22 -3.06 13.71
CA SER A 113 12.01 -4.27 13.94
C SER A 113 11.86 -5.23 12.75
N SER A 114 12.90 -6.01 12.46
CA SER A 114 12.89 -7.00 11.39
C SER A 114 11.65 -7.90 11.45
N ASP A 115 11.25 -8.30 12.65
CA ASP A 115 10.10 -9.16 12.87
C ASP A 115 8.78 -8.48 12.51
N ILE A 116 8.63 -7.19 12.82
CA ILE A 116 7.43 -6.42 12.44
C ILE A 116 7.38 -6.26 10.93
N LEU A 117 8.51 -5.95 10.29
CA LEU A 117 8.59 -5.84 8.83
C LEU A 117 8.25 -7.16 8.14
N ILE A 118 8.80 -8.28 8.62
CA ILE A 118 8.50 -9.62 8.09
C ILE A 118 7.00 -9.91 8.22
N ARG A 119 6.40 -9.65 9.38
CA ARG A 119 4.96 -9.86 9.59
C ARG A 119 4.13 -9.01 8.64
N LEU A 120 4.43 -7.72 8.51
CA LEU A 120 3.70 -6.82 7.62
C LEU A 120 3.80 -7.27 6.15
N VAL A 121 5.03 -7.49 5.67
CA VAL A 121 5.30 -7.86 4.27
C VAL A 121 4.66 -9.20 3.91
N ASN A 122 4.71 -10.19 4.81
CA ASN A 122 4.11 -11.50 4.55
C ASN A 122 2.58 -11.48 4.66
N LYS A 123 1.99 -10.63 5.50
CA LYS A 123 0.53 -10.61 5.70
C LYS A 123 -0.25 -10.10 4.49
N LEU A 124 0.33 -9.16 3.74
CA LEU A 124 -0.22 -8.68 2.47
C LEU A 124 0.51 -9.29 1.26
N ASP A 125 1.48 -10.18 1.50
CA ASP A 125 2.38 -10.77 0.50
C ASP A 125 2.86 -9.76 -0.57
N LEU A 126 3.70 -8.79 -0.16
CA LEU A 126 4.21 -7.76 -1.09
C LEU A 126 5.13 -8.29 -2.19
N ARG A 127 5.45 -9.59 -2.17
CA ARG A 127 6.12 -10.24 -3.30
C ARG A 127 5.15 -10.47 -4.45
N HIS A 128 3.85 -10.58 -4.19
CA HIS A 128 2.84 -10.70 -5.21
C HIS A 128 2.65 -9.37 -5.96
N PRO A 129 2.90 -9.33 -7.29
CA PRO A 129 2.87 -8.10 -8.10
C PRO A 129 1.60 -7.26 -7.95
N VAL A 130 0.43 -7.92 -7.97
CA VAL A 130 -0.89 -7.27 -7.85
C VAL A 130 -1.06 -6.60 -6.48
N LEU A 131 -0.64 -7.29 -5.40
CA LEU A 131 -0.82 -6.80 -4.04
C LEU A 131 0.11 -5.64 -3.76
N ARG A 132 1.35 -5.72 -4.26
CA ARG A 132 2.32 -4.64 -4.18
C ARG A 132 1.87 -3.40 -4.94
N ALA A 133 1.56 -3.53 -6.23
CA ALA A 133 1.15 -2.41 -7.07
C ALA A 133 -0.11 -1.73 -6.52
N GLY A 134 -1.06 -2.55 -6.05
CA GLY A 134 -2.32 -2.08 -5.50
C GLY A 134 -2.13 -1.34 -4.19
N LEU A 135 -1.31 -1.88 -3.28
CA LEU A 135 -0.93 -1.19 -2.04
C LEU A 135 -0.27 0.16 -2.35
N GLU A 136 0.74 0.19 -3.22
CA GLU A 136 1.49 1.41 -3.50
C GLU A 136 0.55 2.52 -4.03
N LEU A 137 -0.33 2.19 -4.98
CA LEU A 137 -1.28 3.15 -5.53
C LEU A 137 -2.33 3.64 -4.52
N LEU A 138 -2.88 2.73 -3.70
CA LEU A 138 -3.82 3.10 -2.64
C LEU A 138 -3.12 3.98 -1.58
N ALA A 139 -1.87 3.68 -1.25
CA ALA A 139 -1.05 4.47 -0.34
C ALA A 139 -0.80 5.88 -0.88
N GLU A 140 -0.36 5.98 -2.13
CA GLU A 140 -0.08 7.26 -2.80
C GLU A 140 -1.30 8.17 -2.80
N GLU A 141 -2.47 7.65 -3.19
CA GLU A 141 -3.69 8.45 -3.21
C GLU A 141 -4.16 8.81 -1.79
N SER A 142 -4.11 7.87 -0.85
CA SER A 142 -4.53 8.13 0.54
C SER A 142 -3.68 9.23 1.17
N LEU A 143 -2.37 9.16 0.97
CA LEU A 143 -1.45 10.18 1.43
C LEU A 143 -1.69 11.50 0.70
N ARG A 144 -1.83 11.50 -0.63
CA ARG A 144 -2.14 12.72 -1.40
C ARG A 144 -3.37 13.45 -0.87
N ARG A 145 -4.44 12.73 -0.52
CA ARG A 145 -5.66 13.31 0.07
C ARG A 145 -5.50 13.78 1.53
N CYS A 146 -4.46 13.32 2.24
CA CYS A 146 -4.13 13.85 3.56
C CYS A 146 -3.48 15.23 3.47
N TYR A 147 -2.63 15.46 2.46
CA TYR A 147 -1.82 16.69 2.36
C TYR A 147 -2.41 17.75 1.42
N ARG A 148 -3.26 17.36 0.48
CA ARG A 148 -4.00 18.30 -0.37
C ARG A 148 -5.37 18.52 0.25
N ALA A 149 -5.54 19.66 0.91
CA ALA A 149 -6.88 20.18 1.20
C ALA A 149 -7.59 20.37 -0.15
N TYR A 150 -8.75 19.75 -0.30
CA TYR A 150 -9.66 20.02 -1.41
C TYR A 150 -10.40 21.32 -1.17
#